data_AF-A0A7X7YPS7-F1
#
_entry.id   AF-A0A7X7YPS7-F1
#
_cell.length_a   1.000
_cell.length_b   1.000
_cell.length_c   1.000
_cell.angle_alpha   90.00
_cell.angle_beta   90.00
_cell.angle_gamma   90.00
#
_symmetry.space_group_name_H-M   'P 1'
#
loop_
_entity.id
_entity.type
_entity.pdbx_description
1 polymer ?
#
loop_
_entity_poly.entity_id
_entity_poly.type
_entity_poly.pdbx_seq_one_letter_code
_entity_poly.pdbx_strand_id
1 'polypeptide(L)'
;MKNAGLWDEEKNAPQLVRDTISMPALEVLFPNRPDFNPDSLPYVPYANGAKFELRTGTIETASGIPVEVFEAKTPYTVFLGDLDKKLLNQKIEDALNRPGQDNYPGLKVGSLTVANNNAGNWE
;
A
#
# COMPACT_ATOMS: atom_id res chain seq x y z
N MET A 1 -13.13 -19.04 -32.92
CA MET A 1 -14.45 -19.60 -32.55
C MET A 1 -15.19 -20.16 -33.77
N LYS A 2 -15.62 -19.34 -34.75
CA LYS A 2 -16.31 -19.82 -35.97
C LYS A 2 -15.52 -20.85 -36.80
N ASN A 3 -14.30 -20.51 -37.21
CA ASN A 3 -13.43 -21.41 -37.99
C ASN A 3 -12.99 -22.67 -37.23
N ALA A 4 -13.21 -22.71 -35.90
CA ALA A 4 -12.87 -23.86 -35.05
C ALA A 4 -14.10 -24.72 -34.70
N GLY A 5 -15.28 -24.42 -35.26
CA GLY A 5 -16.52 -25.15 -34.98
C GLY A 5 -17.13 -24.89 -33.59
N LEU A 6 -16.61 -23.92 -32.84
CA LEU A 6 -17.01 -23.60 -31.46
C LEU A 6 -17.97 -22.40 -31.39
N TRP A 7 -18.74 -22.19 -32.45
CA TRP A 7 -19.72 -21.12 -32.57
C TRP A 7 -21.11 -21.71 -32.70
N ASP A 8 -22.05 -21.22 -31.90
CA ASP A 8 -23.46 -21.55 -32.00
C ASP A 8 -24.10 -20.58 -33.00
N GLU A 9 -24.43 -21.06 -34.20
CA GLU A 9 -25.04 -20.24 -35.25
C GLU A 9 -26.50 -19.87 -34.92
N GLU A 10 -27.22 -20.68 -34.13
CA GLU A 10 -28.60 -20.37 -33.73
C GLU A 10 -28.64 -19.27 -32.66
N LYS A 11 -27.72 -19.32 -31.70
CA LYS A 11 -27.60 -18.31 -30.63
C LYS A 11 -26.69 -17.14 -31.02
N ASN A 12 -26.01 -17.22 -32.17
CA ASN A 12 -24.99 -16.29 -32.64
C ASN A 12 -23.97 -15.92 -31.55
N ALA A 13 -23.46 -16.94 -30.85
CA ALA A 13 -22.57 -16.77 -29.71
C ALA A 13 -21.49 -17.88 -29.65
N PRO A 14 -20.37 -17.67 -28.94
CA PRO A 14 -19.41 -18.74 -28.68
C PRO A 14 -20.04 -19.87 -27.85
N GLN A 15 -19.76 -21.12 -28.21
CA GLN A 15 -20.20 -22.30 -27.42
C GLN A 15 -19.39 -22.43 -26.11
N LEU A 16 -18.18 -21.88 -26.07
CA LEU A 16 -17.33 -21.82 -24.89
C LEU A 16 -17.24 -20.38 -24.40
N VAL A 17 -17.67 -20.15 -23.17
CA VAL A 17 -17.51 -18.88 -22.46
C VAL A 17 -16.56 -19.13 -21.29
N ARG A 18 -15.66 -18.17 -21.03
CA ARG A 18 -14.79 -18.25 -19.85
C ARG A 18 -15.65 -17.99 -18.61
N ASP A 19 -15.74 -18.99 -17.75
CA ASP A 19 -16.43 -18.88 -16.46
C ASP A 19 -15.57 -18.11 -15.44
N THR A 20 -16.21 -17.56 -14.40
CA THR A 20 -15.51 -16.86 -13.32
C THR A 20 -14.98 -17.86 -12.32
N ILE A 21 -13.66 -17.93 -12.17
CA ILE A 21 -13.02 -18.74 -11.11
C ILE A 21 -12.46 -17.82 -10.04
N SER A 22 -12.80 -18.09 -8.78
CA SER A 22 -12.15 -17.45 -7.64
C SER A 22 -10.85 -18.18 -7.34
N MET A 23 -9.78 -17.41 -7.19
CA MET A 23 -8.47 -17.94 -6.78
C MET A 23 -7.99 -17.17 -5.55
N PRO A 24 -7.28 -17.82 -4.62
CA PRO A 24 -6.66 -17.13 -3.50
C PRO A 24 -5.65 -16.10 -4.00
N ALA A 25 -5.82 -14.83 -3.61
CA ALA A 25 -4.92 -13.75 -4.04
C ALA A 25 -3.45 -14.02 -3.68
N LEU A 26 -3.22 -14.67 -2.53
CA LEU A 26 -1.89 -15.07 -2.06
C LEU A 26 -1.17 -15.98 -3.06
N GLU A 27 -1.85 -17.03 -3.52
CA GLU A 27 -1.29 -18.02 -4.46
C GLU A 27 -1.02 -17.40 -5.83
N VAL A 28 -1.91 -16.51 -6.28
CA VAL A 28 -1.81 -15.88 -7.61
C VAL A 28 -0.71 -14.82 -7.65
N LEU A 29 -0.62 -13.96 -6.63
CA LEU A 29 0.32 -12.83 -6.61
C LEU A 29 1.69 -13.21 -6.08
N PHE A 30 1.76 -14.20 -5.18
CA PHE A 30 3.02 -14.62 -4.54
C PHE A 30 3.30 -16.12 -4.74
N PRO A 31 3.24 -16.65 -5.98
CA PRO A 31 3.39 -18.09 -6.23
C PRO A 31 4.75 -18.65 -5.77
N ASN A 32 5.77 -17.79 -5.68
CA ASN A 32 7.13 -18.16 -5.28
C ASN A 32 7.43 -17.89 -3.80
N ARG A 33 6.42 -17.57 -2.98
CA ARG A 33 6.60 -17.32 -1.54
C ARG A 33 5.70 -18.24 -0.71
N PRO A 34 6.01 -19.55 -0.66
CA PRO A 34 5.17 -20.54 0.03
C PRO A 34 5.03 -20.26 1.54
N ASP A 35 6.04 -19.64 2.15
CA ASP A 35 6.05 -19.32 3.59
C ASP A 35 5.62 -17.88 3.90
N PHE A 36 5.05 -17.14 2.93
CA PHE A 36 4.60 -15.78 3.17
C PHE A 36 3.31 -15.76 3.99
N ASN A 37 3.39 -15.16 5.17
CA ASN A 37 2.24 -14.94 6.04
C ASN A 37 1.70 -13.51 5.87
N PRO A 38 0.52 -13.30 5.25
CA PRO A 38 -0.07 -11.97 5.09
C PRO A 38 -0.33 -11.25 6.41
N ASP A 39 -0.59 -11.99 7.50
CA ASP A 39 -0.87 -11.41 8.81
C ASP A 39 0.36 -10.73 9.43
N SER A 40 1.56 -10.95 8.89
CA SER A 40 2.78 -10.26 9.34
C SER A 40 2.92 -8.85 8.77
N LEU A 41 2.20 -8.50 7.69
CA LEU A 41 2.32 -7.21 7.00
C LEU A 41 2.15 -5.97 7.89
N PRO A 42 1.26 -5.95 8.90
CA PRO A 42 1.08 -4.77 9.75
C PRO A 42 2.25 -4.49 10.70
N TYR A 43 3.15 -5.46 10.92
CA TYR A 43 4.17 -5.37 11.96
C TYR A 43 5.46 -4.74 11.45
N VAL A 44 6.03 -3.85 12.26
CA VAL A 44 7.35 -3.29 12.01
C VAL A 44 8.41 -4.36 12.34
N PRO A 45 9.31 -4.71 11.41
CA PRO A 45 10.32 -5.72 11.66
C PRO A 45 11.19 -5.39 12.88
N TYR A 46 11.49 -6.40 13.69
CA TYR A 46 12.34 -6.30 14.89
C TYR A 46 11.87 -5.33 15.98
N ALA A 47 10.64 -4.81 15.88
CA ALA A 47 10.12 -3.79 16.80
C ALA A 47 9.20 -4.36 17.91
N ASN A 48 9.48 -5.58 18.38
CA ASN A 48 8.73 -6.24 19.47
C ASN A 48 7.20 -6.20 19.31
N GLY A 49 6.70 -6.48 18.10
CA GLY A 49 5.27 -6.52 17.80
C GLY A 49 4.60 -5.16 17.59
N ALA A 50 5.37 -4.06 17.54
CA ALA A 50 4.84 -2.77 17.11
C ALA A 50 4.27 -2.86 15.68
N LYS A 51 3.19 -2.14 15.44
CA LYS A 51 2.52 -2.07 14.13
C LYS A 51 2.73 -0.70 13.50
N PHE A 52 2.70 -0.65 12.17
CA PHE A 52 2.58 0.61 11.45
C PHE A 52 1.25 1.30 11.80
N GLU A 53 1.28 2.63 11.90
CA GLU A 53 0.08 3.44 11.93
C GLU A 53 -0.43 3.60 10.50
N LEU A 54 -1.59 3.03 10.21
CA LEU A 54 -2.23 3.09 8.89
C LEU A 54 -3.50 3.94 8.98
N ARG A 55 -3.68 4.84 8.02
CA ARG A 55 -4.91 5.62 7.86
C ARG A 55 -5.26 5.77 6.39
N THR A 56 -6.54 5.91 6.11
CA THR A 56 -7.08 6.21 4.79
C THR A 56 -8.04 7.38 4.91
N GLY A 57 -8.29 8.05 3.80
CA GLY A 57 -9.27 9.13 3.72
C GLY A 57 -9.55 9.50 2.28
N THR A 58 -10.46 10.46 2.11
CA THR A 58 -10.82 11.00 0.80
C THR A 58 -10.64 12.51 0.85
N ILE A 59 -9.98 13.07 -0.16
CA ILE A 59 -9.81 14.52 -0.32
C ILE A 59 -10.48 14.97 -1.62
N GLU A 60 -11.10 16.14 -1.60
CA GLU A 60 -11.63 16.77 -2.81
C GLU A 60 -10.53 17.62 -3.45
N THR A 61 -10.25 17.39 -4.73
CA THR A 61 -9.35 18.24 -5.49
C THR A 61 -9.99 19.61 -5.78
N ALA A 62 -9.18 20.59 -6.20
CA ALA A 62 -9.70 21.90 -6.62
C ALA A 62 -10.73 21.82 -7.78
N SER A 63 -10.77 20.71 -8.53
CA SER A 63 -11.75 20.45 -9.58
C SER A 63 -12.99 19.67 -9.10
N GLY A 64 -13.13 19.44 -7.79
CA GLY A 64 -14.26 18.72 -7.20
C GLY A 64 -14.23 17.20 -7.40
N ILE A 65 -13.07 16.62 -7.74
CA ILE A 65 -12.94 15.17 -7.92
C ILE A 65 -12.50 14.57 -6.59
N PRO A 66 -13.22 13.57 -6.03
CA PRO A 66 -12.76 12.86 -4.85
C PRO A 66 -11.56 11.98 -5.20
N VAL A 67 -10.51 12.07 -4.39
CA VAL A 67 -9.29 11.27 -4.49
C VAL A 67 -9.09 10.51 -3.20
N GLU A 68 -8.93 9.20 -3.31
CA GLU A 68 -8.58 8.35 -2.17
C GLU A 68 -7.11 8.52 -1.81
N VAL A 69 -6.84 8.70 -0.53
CA VAL A 69 -5.51 8.87 0.03
C VAL A 69 -5.27 7.90 1.17
N PHE A 70 -4.00 7.57 1.38
CA PHE A 70 -3.55 6.76 2.50
C PHE A 70 -2.30 7.35 3.13
N GLU A 71 -2.06 6.98 4.37
CA GLU A 71 -0.82 7.25 5.10
C GLU A 71 -0.43 5.99 5.88
N ALA A 72 0.84 5.59 5.75
CA ALA A 72 1.45 4.54 6.54
C ALA A 72 2.71 5.09 7.21
N LYS A 73 2.81 4.99 8.53
CA LYS A 73 3.96 5.55 9.26
C LYS A 73 4.39 4.77 10.50
N THR A 74 5.64 4.98 10.90
CA THR A 74 6.21 4.49 12.16
C THR A 74 7.29 5.45 12.66
N PRO A 75 7.31 5.82 13.96
CA PRO A 75 8.31 6.74 14.50
C PRO A 75 9.69 6.09 14.58
N TYR A 76 10.76 6.90 14.55
CA TYR A 76 12.14 6.39 14.66
C TYR A 76 12.35 5.58 15.94
N THR A 77 11.71 5.96 17.03
CA THR A 77 11.81 5.28 18.32
C THR A 77 11.35 3.83 18.29
N VAL A 78 10.51 3.44 17.32
CA VAL A 78 9.98 2.07 17.20
C VAL A 78 11.00 1.12 16.57
N PHE A 79 11.78 1.57 15.59
CA PHE A 79 12.69 0.69 14.83
C PHE A 79 14.18 1.05 14.95
N LEU A 80 14.51 2.17 15.60
CA LEU A 80 15.87 2.59 15.94
C LEU A 80 16.07 2.73 17.46
N GLY A 81 15.09 2.33 18.27
CA GLY A 81 15.07 2.58 19.73
C GLY A 81 16.16 1.84 20.52
N ASP A 82 16.75 0.81 19.93
CA ASP A 82 17.85 0.00 20.46
C ASP A 82 19.24 0.53 20.06
N LEU A 83 19.32 1.55 19.20
CA LEU A 83 20.55 2.20 18.80
C LEU A 83 20.98 3.30 19.79
N ASP A 84 22.08 4.01 19.49
CA ASP A 84 22.58 5.10 20.32
C ASP A 84 21.53 6.21 20.50
N LYS A 85 21.17 6.47 21.76
CA LYS A 85 20.09 7.38 22.13
C LYS A 85 20.40 8.84 21.78
N LYS A 86 21.67 9.25 21.81
CA LYS A 86 22.05 10.62 21.46
C LYS A 86 21.91 10.84 19.95
N LEU A 87 22.38 9.89 19.14
CA LEU A 87 22.19 9.93 17.69
C LEU A 87 20.72 9.83 17.29
N LEU A 88 19.93 8.99 17.97
CA LEU A 88 18.49 8.91 17.76
C LEU A 88 17.80 10.24 18.05
N ASN A 89 18.07 10.86 19.20
CA ASN A 89 17.50 12.16 19.55
C ASN A 89 17.90 13.25 18.55
N GLN A 90 19.17 13.27 18.13
CA GLN A 90 19.63 14.19 17.08
C GLN A 90 18.87 13.98 15.77
N LYS A 91 18.65 12.72 15.35
CA LYS A 91 17.89 12.40 14.13
C LYS A 91 16.42 12.83 14.23
N ILE A 92 15.81 12.71 15.41
CA ILE A 92 14.46 13.20 15.70
C ILE A 92 14.41 14.72 15.58
N GLU A 93 15.33 15.43 16.22
CA GLU A 93 15.44 16.90 16.14
C GLU A 93 15.66 17.36 14.70
N ASP A 94 16.59 16.75 13.98
CA ASP A 94 16.85 17.06 12.57
C ASP A 94 15.59 16.90 11.72
N ALA A 95 14.82 15.83 11.92
CA ALA A 95 13.58 15.61 11.18
C ALA A 95 12.50 16.65 11.50
N LEU A 96 12.37 17.06 12.77
CA LEU A 96 11.42 18.09 13.20
C LEU A 96 11.79 19.48 12.67
N ASN A 97 13.09 19.75 12.51
CA ASN A 97 13.62 21.05 12.08
C ASN A 97 13.86 21.16 10.57
N ARG A 98 13.54 20.13 9.77
CA ARG A 98 13.71 20.20 8.31
C ARG A 98 12.84 21.32 7.70
N PRO A 99 13.40 22.13 6.79
CA PRO A 99 12.60 23.09 6.04
C PRO A 99 11.68 22.35 5.06
N GLY A 100 10.38 22.52 5.23
CA GLY A 100 9.35 21.86 4.43
C GLY A 100 8.03 21.74 5.20
N GLN A 101 6.97 21.35 4.49
CA GLN A 101 5.77 20.85 5.14
C GLN A 101 5.91 19.34 5.35
N ASP A 102 5.28 18.82 6.41
CA ASP A 102 5.13 17.37 6.68
C ASP A 102 6.31 16.67 7.40
N ASN A 103 6.98 17.39 8.30
CA ASN A 103 8.01 16.87 9.20
C ASN A 103 7.47 15.77 10.12
N TYR A 104 7.93 14.55 9.92
CA TYR A 104 7.63 13.41 10.79
C TYR A 104 8.93 12.74 11.23
N PRO A 105 9.20 12.60 12.55
CA PRO A 105 10.40 11.94 13.07
C PRO A 105 10.27 10.41 12.98
N GLY A 106 10.22 9.89 11.75
CA GLY A 106 10.03 8.48 11.46
C GLY A 106 10.05 8.17 9.97
N LEU A 107 9.64 6.94 9.64
CA LEU A 107 9.31 6.56 8.27
C LEU A 107 7.83 6.83 8.03
N LYS A 108 7.51 7.46 6.90
CA LYS A 108 6.14 7.73 6.47
C LYS A 108 6.08 7.63 4.95
N VAL A 109 5.02 7.01 4.46
CA VAL A 109 4.65 6.96 3.05
C VAL A 109 3.19 7.42 2.94
N GLY A 110 2.90 8.19 1.90
CA GLY A 110 1.59 8.81 1.71
C GLY A 110 1.32 10.00 2.65
N SER A 111 0.12 10.55 2.53
CA SER A 111 -0.38 11.73 3.23
C SER A 111 -1.89 11.75 3.13
N LEU A 112 -2.58 12.11 4.22
CA LEU A 112 -4.03 12.27 4.26
C LEU A 112 -4.52 13.63 3.76
N THR A 113 -3.62 14.59 3.51
CA THR A 113 -3.99 15.98 3.20
C THR A 113 -3.54 16.43 1.83
N VAL A 114 -2.58 15.73 1.21
CA VAL A 114 -2.02 16.09 -0.09
C VAL A 114 -2.32 14.99 -1.10
N ALA A 115 -3.01 15.34 -2.18
CA ALA A 115 -3.06 14.54 -3.40
C ALA A 115 -1.72 14.73 -4.11
N ASN A 116 -0.92 13.67 -4.29
CA ASN A 116 0.01 13.70 -5.42
C ASN A 116 -0.84 13.60 -6.70
N ASN A 117 -0.57 14.46 -7.68
CA ASN A 117 -1.43 14.65 -8.85
C ASN A 117 -1.60 13.36 -9.69
N ASN A 118 -2.53 12.47 -9.30
CA ASN A 118 -2.94 11.26 -10.01
C ASN A 118 -1.88 10.15 -10.24
N ALA A 119 -0.74 10.14 -9.53
CA ALA A 119 0.18 8.99 -9.52
C ALA A 119 -0.15 7.98 -8.41
N GLY A 120 -0.98 8.40 -7.45
CA GLY A 120 -1.22 7.67 -6.20
C GLY A 120 -0.04 7.89 -5.25
N ASN A 121 -0.33 8.14 -3.97
CA ASN A 121 0.66 8.49 -2.94
C ASN A 121 1.54 7.28 -2.50
N TRP A 122 1.79 6.36 -3.43
CA TRP A 122 2.46 5.07 -3.28
C TRP A 122 3.98 5.12 -3.57
N GLU A 123 4.49 6.26 -4.07
CA GLU A 123 5.93 6.55 -4.20
C GLU A 123 6.49 7.30 -2.98
#